data_AF-A0A842TQN9-F1
#
_entry.id   AF-A0A842TQN9-F1
#
_cell.length_a   1.000
_cell.length_b   1.000
_cell.length_c   1.000
_cell.angle_alpha   90.00
_cell.angle_beta   90.00
_cell.angle_gamma   90.00
#
_symmetry.space_group_name_H-M   'P 1'
#
loop_
_entity.id
_entity.type
_entity.pdbx_description
1 polymer ?
#
loop_
_entity_poly.entity_id
_entity_poly.type
_entity_poly.pdbx_seq_one_letter_code
_entity_poly.pdbx_strand_id
1 'polypeptide(L)'
;MFINKEDLDIELEPFESREISMEIFAKEDDSPDVYEGQIIILSNQGIYSLNMFIEVKAKEALFDVETTMVNKVISPGEDAVAQIKITDIGDLGRVEADLYYDIRDFENNTLAYANETITINENATFVRAFNIPENATKRDYLFYSRVTYEGLIATSADSFIVGKIEGTILLWLIALILLVLILIVIVIIYRNNFYEMWKGIRYKRYTE
;
A
#
# COMPACT_ATOMS: atom_id res chain seq x y z
N MET A 1 -24.19 -1.36 8.89
CA MET A 1 -23.00 -1.01 9.68
C MET A 1 -23.23 0.32 10.37
N PHE A 2 -22.93 0.42 11.66
CA PHE A 2 -23.05 1.67 12.42
C PHE A 2 -21.68 2.04 12.99
N ILE A 3 -21.23 3.24 12.67
CA ILE A 3 -20.15 3.91 13.41
C ILE A 3 -20.87 4.86 14.36
N ASN A 4 -20.60 4.74 15.67
CA ASN A 4 -21.09 5.73 16.62
C ASN A 4 -20.46 7.07 16.24
N LYS A 5 -21.26 7.97 15.66
CA LYS A 5 -20.80 9.28 15.22
C LYS A 5 -20.71 10.19 16.43
N GLU A 6 -19.61 10.09 17.15
CA GLU A 6 -19.22 11.09 18.13
C GLU A 6 -18.44 12.18 17.41
N ASP A 7 -19.06 13.34 17.24
CA ASP A 7 -18.31 14.55 16.86
C ASP A 7 -17.38 14.85 18.04
N LEU A 8 -16.11 14.46 17.92
CA LEU A 8 -15.11 14.55 18.97
C LEU A 8 -14.27 15.81 18.76
N ASP A 9 -14.44 16.79 19.64
CA ASP A 9 -13.58 17.98 19.67
C ASP A 9 -12.39 17.73 20.61
N ILE A 10 -11.18 17.95 20.11
CA ILE A 10 -9.93 17.67 20.82
C ILE A 10 -9.00 18.87 20.69
N GLU A 11 -8.64 19.44 21.83
CA GLU A 11 -7.53 20.39 21.93
C GLU A 11 -6.25 19.63 22.27
N LEU A 12 -5.17 19.94 21.54
CA LEU A 12 -3.83 19.39 21.73
C LEU A 12 -2.83 20.53 21.91
N GLU A 13 -2.00 20.45 22.93
CA GLU A 13 -0.84 21.32 23.10
C GLU A 13 0.28 20.97 22.10
N PRO A 14 1.24 21.88 21.84
CA PRO A 14 2.40 21.57 21.00
C PRO A 14 3.12 20.31 21.47
N PHE A 15 3.31 19.37 20.54
CA PHE A 15 3.91 18.05 20.77
C PHE A 15 3.08 17.08 21.63
N GLU A 16 1.83 17.40 21.95
CA GLU A 16 0.89 16.46 22.54
C GLU A 16 0.36 15.47 21.51
N SER A 17 0.18 14.22 21.92
CA SER A 17 -0.49 13.17 21.15
C SER A 17 -1.61 12.58 21.99
N ARG A 18 -2.79 12.37 21.38
CA ARG A 18 -3.91 11.69 22.02
C ARG A 18 -4.34 10.48 21.19
N GLU A 19 -4.61 9.39 21.88
CA GLU A 19 -5.18 8.18 21.29
C GLU A 19 -6.71 8.28 21.29
N ILE A 20 -7.34 7.94 20.16
CA ILE A 20 -8.78 7.94 19.99
C ILE A 20 -9.20 6.50 19.69
N SER A 21 -10.05 5.95 20.54
CA SER A 21 -10.64 4.62 20.33
C SER A 21 -11.98 4.76 19.64
N MET A 22 -12.15 4.06 18.51
CA MET A 22 -13.41 3.99 17.79
C MET A 22 -13.92 2.55 17.82
N GLU A 23 -15.18 2.39 18.19
CA GLU A 23 -15.85 1.10 18.15
C GLU A 23 -16.75 1.03 16.92
N ILE A 24 -16.60 -0.04 16.16
CA ILE A 24 -17.30 -0.25 14.90
C ILE A 24 -18.06 -1.56 14.98
N PHE A 25 -19.36 -1.48 14.69
CA PHE A 25 -20.26 -2.62 14.83
C PHE A 25 -20.96 -2.92 13.49
N ALA A 26 -20.93 -4.20 13.12
CA ALA A 26 -21.80 -4.78 12.10
C ALA A 26 -22.95 -5.53 12.81
N LYS A 27 -24.17 -5.31 12.36
CA LYS A 27 -25.35 -6.04 12.83
C LYS A 27 -25.45 -7.38 12.12
N GLU A 28 -26.19 -8.33 12.69
CA GLU A 28 -26.40 -9.64 12.06
C GLU A 28 -27.15 -9.55 10.71
N ASP A 29 -27.96 -8.51 10.50
CA ASP A 29 -28.69 -8.24 9.26
C ASP A 29 -27.92 -7.36 8.26
N ASP A 30 -26.71 -6.90 8.61
CA ASP A 30 -25.84 -6.21 7.66
C ASP A 30 -25.41 -7.19 6.55
N SER A 31 -25.44 -6.72 5.31
CA SER A 31 -25.03 -7.53 4.17
C SER A 31 -23.51 -7.76 4.20
N PRO A 32 -23.03 -8.99 3.97
CA PRO A 32 -21.60 -9.25 3.84
C PRO A 32 -21.04 -8.49 2.63
N ASP A 33 -20.11 -7.57 2.88
CA ASP A 33 -19.42 -6.81 1.84
C ASP A 33 -18.20 -6.07 2.41
N VAL A 34 -17.50 -5.35 1.54
CA VAL A 34 -16.50 -4.35 1.90
C VAL A 34 -17.18 -2.98 2.01
N TYR A 35 -17.13 -2.40 3.20
CA TYR A 35 -17.67 -1.08 3.49
C TYR A 35 -16.56 -0.04 3.48
N GLU A 36 -16.69 0.95 2.61
CA GLU A 36 -15.69 1.99 2.37
C GLU A 36 -16.06 3.27 3.10
N GLY A 37 -15.07 3.99 3.62
CA GLY A 37 -15.32 5.22 4.36
C GLY A 37 -14.08 6.08 4.54
N GLN A 38 -14.29 7.22 5.19
CA GLN A 38 -13.24 8.19 5.47
C GLN A 38 -13.35 8.71 6.89
N ILE A 39 -12.23 8.81 7.57
CA ILE A 39 -12.10 9.59 8.81
C ILE A 39 -11.70 11.00 8.38
N ILE A 40 -12.55 11.99 8.70
CA ILE A 40 -12.33 13.39 8.39
C ILE A 40 -11.87 14.09 9.66
N ILE A 41 -10.68 14.70 9.61
CA ILE A 41 -10.08 15.48 10.70
C ILE A 41 -10.11 16.94 10.29
N LEU A 42 -10.82 17.74 11.06
CA LEU A 42 -10.90 19.18 10.89
C LEU A 42 -9.95 19.85 11.90
N SER A 43 -9.05 20.70 11.42
CA SER A 43 -8.18 21.50 12.27
C SER A 43 -8.12 22.95 11.79
N ASN A 44 -7.55 23.82 12.60
CA ASN A 44 -7.24 25.20 12.21
C ASN A 44 -6.24 25.29 11.03
N GLN A 45 -5.49 24.22 10.75
CA GLN A 45 -4.53 24.15 9.65
C GLN A 45 -5.13 23.60 8.35
N GLY A 46 -6.29 22.94 8.41
CA GLY A 46 -6.97 22.42 7.24
C GLY A 46 -7.86 21.21 7.51
N ILE A 47 -8.22 20.54 6.42
CA ILE A 47 -9.01 19.31 6.41
C ILE A 47 -8.10 18.17 5.99
N TYR A 48 -8.05 17.12 6.80
CA TYR A 48 -7.32 15.89 6.51
C TYR A 48 -8.33 14.74 6.42
N SER A 49 -8.13 13.85 5.45
CA SER A 49 -8.98 12.67 5.24
C SER A 49 -8.12 11.42 5.25
N LEU A 50 -8.54 10.41 6.01
CA LEU A 50 -7.95 9.08 6.02
C LEU A 50 -8.96 8.09 5.44
N ASN A 51 -8.64 7.53 4.27
CA ASN A 51 -9.44 6.49 3.63
C ASN A 51 -9.31 5.17 4.41
N MET A 52 -10.44 4.49 4.62
CA MET A 52 -10.48 3.19 5.29
C MET A 52 -11.57 2.31 4.68
N PHE A 53 -11.42 0.99 4.86
CA PHE A 53 -12.44 0.03 4.49
C PHE A 53 -12.54 -1.05 5.55
N ILE A 54 -13.71 -1.67 5.68
CA ILE A 54 -14.01 -2.70 6.65
C ILE A 54 -14.73 -3.85 5.96
N GLU A 55 -14.19 -5.05 6.12
CA GLU A 55 -14.79 -6.26 5.59
C GLU A 55 -15.80 -6.83 6.60
N VAL A 56 -17.07 -6.91 6.19
CA VAL A 56 -18.12 -7.59 6.95
C VAL A 56 -18.29 -8.98 6.34
N LYS A 57 -17.96 -10.01 7.11
CA LYS A 57 -18.07 -11.41 6.67
C LYS A 57 -19.44 -11.98 6.96
N ALA A 58 -19.91 -12.89 6.11
CA ALA A 58 -21.14 -13.62 6.35
C ALA A 58 -21.02 -14.48 7.60
N LYS A 59 -22.08 -14.53 8.40
CA LYS A 59 -22.15 -15.40 9.59
C LYS A 59 -21.99 -16.88 9.23
N GLU A 60 -22.58 -17.27 8.11
CA GLU A 60 -22.51 -18.61 7.53
C GLU A 60 -21.84 -18.53 6.16
N ALA A 61 -20.53 -18.33 6.15
CA ALA A 61 -19.73 -18.28 4.93
C ALA A 61 -19.30 -19.70 4.51
N LEU A 62 -19.39 -20.01 3.21
CA LEU A 62 -18.83 -21.24 2.62
C LEU A 62 -17.40 -21.04 2.10
N PHE A 63 -17.03 -19.79 1.83
CA PHE A 63 -15.70 -19.42 1.39
C PHE A 63 -15.12 -18.33 2.27
N ASP A 64 -13.81 -18.39 2.48
CA ASP A 64 -13.01 -17.26 2.92
C ASP A 64 -12.21 -16.72 1.74
N VAL A 65 -12.22 -15.41 1.56
CA VAL A 65 -11.52 -14.72 0.46
C VAL A 65 -10.49 -13.79 1.07
N GLU A 66 -9.28 -13.80 0.53
CA GLU A 66 -8.18 -12.94 0.93
C GLU A 66 -7.59 -12.31 -0.32
N THR A 67 -7.72 -11.00 -0.45
CA THR A 67 -7.10 -10.22 -1.52
C THR A 67 -5.87 -9.50 -1.00
N THR A 68 -4.76 -9.62 -1.72
CA THR A 68 -3.49 -8.98 -1.39
C THR A 68 -2.88 -8.34 -2.62
N MET A 69 -2.66 -7.03 -2.58
CA MET A 69 -1.93 -6.31 -3.61
C MET A 69 -0.46 -6.72 -3.61
N VAL A 70 0.07 -7.05 -4.80
CA VAL A 70 1.50 -7.35 -4.97
C VAL A 70 2.34 -6.09 -4.75
N ASN A 71 1.85 -4.94 -5.23
CA ASN A 71 2.49 -3.64 -5.07
C ASN A 71 1.52 -2.64 -4.44
N LYS A 72 1.98 -1.91 -3.41
CA LYS A 72 1.18 -0.88 -2.72
C LYS A 72 1.21 0.48 -3.39
N VAL A 73 2.17 0.73 -4.28
CA VAL A 73 2.29 1.96 -5.06
C VAL A 73 2.49 1.59 -6.51
N ILE A 74 1.62 2.07 -7.38
CA ILE A 74 1.56 1.72 -8.81
C ILE A 74 1.54 3.01 -9.62
N SER A 75 2.40 3.13 -10.63
CA SER A 75 2.40 4.32 -11.48
C SER A 75 1.25 4.26 -12.50
N PRO A 76 0.68 5.40 -12.93
CA PRO A 76 -0.20 5.42 -14.10
C PRO A 76 0.48 4.79 -15.31
N GLY A 77 -0.24 3.95 -16.05
CA GLY A 77 0.25 3.15 -17.18
C GLY A 77 0.77 1.75 -16.79
N GLU A 78 0.99 1.48 -15.50
CA GLU A 78 1.45 0.18 -15.01
C GLU A 78 0.29 -0.73 -14.59
N ASP A 79 0.58 -2.02 -14.40
CA ASP A 79 -0.41 -3.01 -13.98
C ASP A 79 -0.56 -3.04 -12.46
N ALA A 80 -1.79 -2.89 -12.00
CA ALA A 80 -2.19 -3.18 -10.63
C ALA A 80 -2.46 -4.67 -10.49
N VAL A 81 -1.57 -5.38 -9.81
CA VAL A 81 -1.62 -6.84 -9.66
C VAL A 81 -2.02 -7.21 -8.23
N ALA A 82 -3.02 -8.08 -8.11
CA ALA A 82 -3.48 -8.64 -6.84
C ALA A 82 -3.47 -10.17 -6.88
N GLN A 83 -3.19 -10.76 -5.73
CA GLN A 83 -3.37 -12.17 -5.44
C GLN A 83 -4.68 -12.35 -4.68
N ILE A 84 -5.59 -13.15 -5.23
CA ILE A 84 -6.87 -13.50 -4.62
C ILE A 84 -6.77 -14.96 -4.20
N LYS A 85 -6.77 -15.21 -2.91
CA LYS A 85 -6.80 -16.55 -2.32
C LYS A 85 -8.21 -16.85 -1.85
N ILE A 86 -8.71 -18.04 -2.20
CA ILE A 86 -10.05 -18.50 -1.84
C ILE A 86 -9.90 -19.84 -1.15
N THR A 87 -10.50 -19.96 0.03
CA THR A 87 -10.47 -21.17 0.86
C THR A 87 -11.90 -21.69 1.01
N ASP A 88 -12.12 -22.96 0.67
CA ASP A 88 -13.38 -23.65 1.00
C ASP A 88 -13.39 -23.96 2.49
N ILE A 89 -14.26 -23.27 3.22
CA ILE A 89 -14.49 -23.50 4.66
C ILE A 89 -15.80 -24.26 4.91
N GLY A 90 -16.57 -24.52 3.85
CA GLY A 90 -17.83 -25.26 3.87
C GLY A 90 -17.69 -26.75 3.59
N ASP A 91 -16.49 -27.22 3.24
CA ASP A 91 -16.21 -28.62 2.86
C ASP A 91 -17.08 -29.08 1.65
N LEU A 92 -17.20 -28.19 0.67
CA LEU A 92 -17.98 -28.41 -0.55
C LEU A 92 -17.24 -29.30 -1.56
N GLY A 93 -15.91 -29.36 -1.47
CA GLY A 93 -15.06 -30.09 -2.39
C GLY A 93 -14.86 -29.31 -3.69
N ARG A 94 -14.91 -29.99 -4.85
CA ARG A 94 -14.69 -29.36 -6.15
C ARG A 94 -15.97 -28.69 -6.66
N VAL A 95 -15.99 -27.37 -6.67
CA VAL A 95 -17.14 -26.56 -7.10
C VAL A 95 -16.75 -25.46 -8.09
N GLU A 96 -17.71 -25.00 -8.88
CA GLU A 96 -17.57 -23.82 -9.74
C GLU A 96 -18.26 -22.62 -9.07
N ALA A 97 -17.58 -21.49 -9.02
CA ALA A 97 -18.10 -20.25 -8.42
C ALA A 97 -17.79 -19.05 -9.33
N ASP A 98 -18.56 -17.99 -9.17
CA ASP A 98 -18.34 -16.74 -9.92
C ASP A 98 -17.41 -15.82 -9.12
N LEU A 99 -16.29 -15.43 -9.74
CA LEU A 99 -15.34 -14.47 -9.20
C LEU A 99 -15.49 -13.14 -9.93
N TYR A 100 -16.00 -12.15 -9.20
CA TYR A 100 -15.99 -10.75 -9.59
C TYR A 100 -14.81 -10.04 -8.92
N TYR A 101 -14.12 -9.18 -9.67
CA TYR A 101 -13.08 -8.32 -9.11
C TYR A 101 -13.01 -7.00 -9.85
N ASP A 102 -12.68 -5.94 -9.15
CA ASP A 102 -12.54 -4.61 -9.73
C ASP A 102 -11.51 -3.74 -9.02
N ILE A 103 -11.19 -2.64 -9.67
CA ILE A 103 -10.47 -1.52 -9.07
C ILE A 103 -11.43 -0.34 -9.02
N ARG A 104 -11.57 0.25 -7.84
CA ARG A 104 -12.40 1.44 -7.62
C ARG A 104 -11.71 2.40 -6.66
N ASP A 105 -12.13 3.67 -6.66
CA ASP A 105 -11.71 4.60 -5.61
C ASP A 105 -12.63 4.52 -4.37
N PHE A 106 -12.26 5.21 -3.29
CA PHE A 106 -13.04 5.28 -2.05
C PHE A 106 -14.32 6.14 -2.16
N GLU A 107 -14.62 6.65 -3.36
CA GLU A 107 -15.89 7.29 -3.70
C GLU A 107 -16.79 6.32 -4.50
N ASN A 108 -16.41 5.05 -4.56
CA ASN A 108 -17.07 3.97 -5.29
C ASN A 108 -17.13 4.18 -6.82
N ASN A 109 -16.17 4.93 -7.38
CA ASN A 109 -16.01 5.04 -8.83
C ASN A 109 -15.14 3.90 -9.35
N THR A 110 -15.75 2.96 -10.08
CA THR A 110 -15.04 1.83 -10.70
C THR A 110 -14.18 2.28 -11.88
N LEU A 111 -12.89 1.95 -11.82
CA LEU A 111 -11.91 2.19 -12.88
C LEU A 111 -11.90 1.06 -13.91
N ALA A 112 -11.92 -0.19 -13.44
CA ALA A 112 -11.92 -1.39 -14.26
C ALA A 112 -12.52 -2.56 -13.47
N TYR A 113 -13.21 -3.47 -14.13
CA TYR A 113 -13.78 -4.66 -13.50
C TYR A 113 -13.74 -5.86 -14.44
N ALA A 114 -13.84 -7.06 -13.86
CA ALA A 114 -13.96 -8.31 -14.59
C ALA A 114 -14.79 -9.32 -13.78
N ASN A 115 -15.35 -10.28 -14.50
CA ASN A 115 -16.09 -11.40 -13.92
C ASN A 115 -15.72 -12.68 -14.67
N GLU A 116 -15.52 -13.76 -13.96
CA GLU A 116 -15.17 -15.07 -14.53
C GLU A 116 -15.66 -16.22 -13.64
N THR A 117 -15.94 -17.37 -14.25
CA THR A 117 -16.24 -18.59 -13.51
C THR A 117 -14.93 -19.33 -13.21
N ILE A 118 -14.71 -19.64 -11.93
CA ILE A 118 -13.52 -20.33 -11.44
C ILE A 118 -13.90 -21.68 -10.83
N THR A 119 -12.96 -22.62 -10.88
CA THR A 119 -13.09 -23.89 -10.16
C THR A 119 -12.29 -23.83 -8.87
N ILE A 120 -12.95 -24.10 -7.75
CA ILE A 120 -12.37 -24.10 -6.41
C ILE A 120 -12.43 -25.55 -5.89
N ASN A 121 -11.36 -26.01 -5.25
CA ASN A 121 -11.33 -27.26 -4.48
C ASN A 121 -11.21 -26.86 -2.99
N GLU A 122 -10.23 -27.38 -2.25
CA GLU A 122 -9.99 -26.93 -0.87
C GLU A 122 -9.45 -25.49 -0.78
N ASN A 123 -8.49 -25.16 -1.66
CA ASN A 123 -7.86 -23.86 -1.73
C ASN A 123 -7.55 -23.52 -3.19
N ALA A 124 -7.79 -22.28 -3.59
CA ALA A 124 -7.44 -21.77 -4.91
C ALA A 124 -6.75 -20.41 -4.77
N THR A 125 -5.82 -20.10 -5.68
CA THR A 125 -5.13 -18.82 -5.71
C THR A 125 -5.06 -18.33 -7.14
N PHE A 126 -5.52 -17.10 -7.34
CA PHE A 126 -5.59 -16.43 -8.62
C PHE A 126 -4.76 -15.16 -8.57
N VAL A 127 -3.96 -14.92 -9.59
CA VAL A 127 -3.28 -13.64 -9.80
C VAL A 127 -4.04 -12.89 -10.88
N ARG A 128 -4.51 -11.69 -10.56
CA ARG A 128 -5.28 -10.84 -11.47
C ARG A 128 -4.66 -9.46 -11.55
N ALA A 129 -4.76 -8.87 -12.73
CA ALA A 129 -4.14 -7.61 -13.04
C ALA A 129 -5.08 -6.75 -13.87
N PHE A 130 -5.05 -5.44 -13.61
CA PHE A 130 -5.63 -4.44 -14.48
C PHE A 130 -4.58 -3.41 -14.84
N ASN A 131 -4.57 -2.97 -16.10
CA ASN A 131 -3.74 -1.85 -16.50
C ASN A 131 -4.34 -0.54 -15.99
N ILE A 132 -3.57 0.22 -15.23
CA ILE A 132 -3.99 1.54 -14.74
C ILE A 132 -3.83 2.56 -15.87
N PRO A 133 -4.88 3.28 -16.28
CA PRO A 133 -4.76 4.28 -17.33
C PRO A 133 -3.70 5.35 -17.02
N GLU A 134 -2.99 5.84 -18.05
CA GLU A 134 -1.98 6.90 -17.87
C GLU A 134 -2.54 8.20 -17.29
N ASN A 135 -3.84 8.45 -17.49
CA ASN A 135 -4.56 9.61 -16.97
C ASN A 135 -5.22 9.35 -15.60
N ALA A 136 -4.96 8.20 -14.96
CA ALA A 136 -5.47 7.90 -13.63
C ALA A 136 -4.98 8.95 -12.62
N THR A 137 -5.91 9.45 -11.82
CA THR A 137 -5.62 10.42 -10.77
C THR A 137 -4.72 9.83 -9.70
N LYS A 138 -3.77 10.64 -9.20
CA LYS A 138 -2.96 10.26 -8.04
C LYS A 138 -3.84 10.26 -6.77
N ARG A 139 -4.22 9.08 -6.29
CA ARG A 139 -5.05 8.87 -5.08
C ARG A 139 -5.00 7.39 -4.64
N ASP A 140 -5.68 7.10 -3.54
CA ASP A 140 -5.88 5.73 -3.07
C ASP A 140 -6.99 5.03 -3.85
N TYR A 141 -6.78 3.75 -4.12
CA TYR A 141 -7.70 2.86 -4.79
C TYR A 141 -7.83 1.56 -3.98
N LEU A 142 -8.92 0.84 -4.22
CA LEU A 142 -9.20 -0.48 -3.70
C LEU A 142 -9.21 -1.48 -4.84
N PHE A 143 -8.53 -2.59 -4.64
CA PHE A 143 -8.75 -3.80 -5.42
C PHE A 143 -9.73 -4.67 -4.65
N TYR A 144 -10.94 -4.81 -5.18
CA TYR A 144 -12.02 -5.55 -4.55
C TYR A 144 -12.21 -6.90 -5.24
N SER A 145 -12.54 -7.91 -4.45
CA SER A 145 -12.87 -9.26 -4.90
C SER A 145 -14.15 -9.75 -4.23
N ARG A 146 -14.95 -10.49 -5.00
CA ARG A 146 -16.20 -11.11 -4.55
C ARG A 146 -16.35 -12.48 -5.20
N VAL A 147 -16.50 -13.50 -4.38
CA VAL A 147 -16.88 -14.84 -4.81
C VAL A 147 -18.36 -15.03 -4.52
N THR A 148 -19.10 -15.52 -5.51
CA THR A 148 -20.52 -15.89 -5.37
C THR A 148 -20.73 -17.35 -5.71
N TYR A 149 -21.39 -18.08 -4.83
CA TYR A 149 -21.75 -19.48 -5.01
C TYR A 149 -23.13 -19.76 -4.40
N GLU A 150 -24.07 -20.27 -5.20
CA GLU A 150 -25.46 -20.54 -4.79
C GLU A 150 -26.13 -19.36 -4.04
N GLY A 151 -25.78 -18.12 -4.41
CA GLY A 151 -26.30 -16.90 -3.79
C GLY A 151 -25.60 -16.46 -2.50
N LEU A 152 -24.66 -17.26 -1.99
CA LEU A 152 -23.79 -16.89 -0.89
C LEU A 152 -22.59 -16.10 -1.40
N ILE A 153 -22.18 -15.10 -0.63
CA ILE A 153 -21.17 -14.13 -1.01
C ILE A 153 -20.03 -14.15 0.01
N ALA A 154 -18.81 -14.13 -0.49
CA ALA A 154 -17.60 -13.85 0.27
C ALA A 154 -16.80 -12.76 -0.43
N THR A 155 -16.33 -11.77 0.32
CA THR A 155 -15.68 -10.58 -0.22
C THR A 155 -14.38 -10.30 0.49
N SER A 156 -13.42 -9.71 -0.22
CA SER A 156 -12.22 -9.12 0.37
C SER A 156 -11.70 -8.00 -0.51
N ALA A 157 -11.01 -7.05 0.09
CA ALA A 157 -10.34 -5.98 -0.63
C ALA A 157 -8.96 -5.67 -0.04
N ASP A 158 -8.13 -5.06 -0.87
CA ASP A 158 -6.88 -4.48 -0.42
C ASP A 158 -6.62 -3.15 -1.12
N SER A 159 -5.98 -2.22 -0.41
CA SER A 159 -5.73 -0.87 -0.91
C SER A 159 -4.34 -0.70 -1.49
N PHE A 160 -4.25 0.21 -2.46
CA PHE A 160 -3.01 0.66 -3.06
C PHE A 160 -3.11 2.13 -3.50
N ILE A 161 -1.96 2.75 -3.75
CA ILE A 161 -1.85 4.14 -4.17
C ILE A 161 -1.48 4.17 -5.64
N VAL A 162 -2.25 4.88 -6.45
CA VAL A 162 -1.81 5.25 -7.80
C VAL A 162 -0.98 6.52 -7.68
N GLY A 163 0.28 6.44 -8.09
CA GLY A 163 1.22 7.55 -8.01
C GLY A 163 2.62 7.14 -8.38
N LYS A 164 3.45 8.14 -8.71
CA LYS A 164 4.88 7.89 -8.96
C LYS A 164 5.59 7.66 -7.65
N ILE A 165 6.33 6.57 -7.55
CA ILE A 165 7.28 6.33 -6.46
C ILE A 165 8.35 7.43 -6.55
N GLU A 166 8.43 8.32 -5.55
CA GLU A 166 9.47 9.35 -5.46
C GLU A 166 10.83 8.76 -5.01
N GLY A 167 11.21 7.61 -5.59
CA GLY A 167 12.43 6.85 -5.27
C GLY A 167 13.73 7.52 -5.74
N THR A 168 13.62 8.67 -6.42
CA THR A 168 14.77 9.46 -6.87
C THR A 168 15.62 9.94 -5.70
N ILE A 169 15.03 10.27 -4.55
CA ILE A 169 15.77 10.83 -3.41
C ILE A 169 16.80 9.85 -2.84
N LEU A 170 16.48 8.56 -2.69
CA LEU A 170 17.42 7.57 -2.15
C LEU A 170 18.62 7.36 -3.09
N LEU A 171 18.39 7.33 -4.40
CA LEU A 171 19.46 7.23 -5.39
C LEU A 171 20.36 8.47 -5.39
N TRP A 172 19.78 9.67 -5.24
CA TRP A 172 20.55 10.90 -5.09
C TRP A 172 21.38 10.92 -3.80
N LEU A 173 20.85 10.39 -2.69
CA LEU A 173 21.59 10.26 -1.44
C LEU A 173 22.76 9.26 -1.56
N ILE A 174 22.56 8.11 -2.20
CA ILE A 174 23.63 7.14 -2.47
C ILE A 174 24.71 7.77 -3.36
N ALA A 175 24.31 8.48 -4.43
CA ALA A 175 25.23 9.18 -5.30
C ALA A 175 26.04 10.25 -4.55
N LEU A 176 25.41 11.00 -3.65
CA LEU A 176 26.07 12.00 -2.80
C LEU A 176 27.09 11.35 -1.84
N ILE A 177 26.74 10.24 -1.20
CA ILE A 177 27.65 9.50 -0.32
C ILE A 177 28.87 9.00 -1.09
N LEU A 178 28.67 8.42 -2.28
CA LEU A 178 29.76 7.96 -3.15
C LEU A 178 30.67 9.13 -3.58
N LEU A 179 30.10 10.28 -3.91
CA LEU A 179 30.85 11.49 -4.24
C LEU A 179 31.74 11.94 -3.06
N VAL A 180 31.20 11.97 -1.84
CA VAL A 180 31.95 12.35 -0.64
C VAL A 180 33.10 11.38 -0.36
N LEU A 181 32.88 10.06 -0.52
CA LEU A 181 33.94 9.06 -0.36
C LEU A 181 35.07 9.24 -1.39
N ILE A 182 34.74 9.54 -2.65
CA ILE A 182 35.74 9.83 -3.69
C ILE A 182 36.56 11.06 -3.31
N LEU A 183 35.93 12.13 -2.83
CA LEU A 183 36.63 13.34 -2.38
C LEU A 183 37.57 13.06 -1.20
N ILE A 184 37.17 12.22 -0.25
CA ILE A 184 38.03 11.81 0.88
C ILE A 184 39.27 11.05 0.37
N VAL A 185 39.11 10.10 -0.55
CA VAL A 185 40.23 9.35 -1.13
C VAL A 185 41.17 10.28 -1.87
N ILE A 186 40.63 11.22 -2.66
CA ILE A 186 41.42 12.25 -3.35
C ILE A 186 42.25 13.07 -2.35
N VAL A 187 41.63 13.54 -1.26
CA VAL A 187 42.33 14.29 -0.20
C VAL A 187 43.44 13.45 0.44
N ILE A 188 43.22 12.16 0.70
CA ILE A 188 44.24 11.25 1.24
C ILE A 188 45.43 11.11 0.27
N ILE A 189 45.17 10.92 -1.03
CA ILE A 189 46.19 10.79 -2.06
C ILE A 189 47.02 12.09 -2.15
N TYR A 190 46.36 13.25 -2.22
CA TYR A 190 47.06 14.54 -2.27
C TYR A 190 47.89 14.78 -1.02
N ARG A 191 47.34 14.46 0.17
CA ARG A 191 48.06 14.58 1.43
C ARG A 191 49.31 13.69 1.44
N ASN A 192 49.19 12.43 1.02
CA ASN A 192 50.30 11.49 0.98
C ASN A 192 51.40 11.92 0.00
N ASN A 193 51.04 12.32 -1.23
CA ASN A 193 52.00 12.82 -2.21
C ASN A 193 52.71 14.09 -1.74
N PHE A 194 51.98 15.01 -1.10
CA PHE A 194 52.55 16.24 -0.54
C PHE A 194 53.54 15.96 0.61
N TYR A 195 53.26 14.98 1.47
CA TYR A 195 54.17 14.56 2.53
C TYR A 195 55.52 14.06 1.98
N GLU A 196 55.52 13.29 0.89
CA GLU A 196 56.75 12.77 0.28
C GLU A 196 57.58 13.87 -0.40
N MET A 197 56.93 14.84 -1.05
CA MET A 197 57.61 16.02 -1.61
C MET A 197 58.32 16.84 -0.52
N TRP A 198 57.69 17.04 0.64
CA TRP A 198 58.28 17.80 1.76
C TRP A 198 59.46 17.10 2.43
N LYS A 199 59.46 15.76 2.55
CA LYS A 199 60.61 15.01 3.07
C LYS A 199 61.83 15.17 2.17
N GLY A 200 61.65 15.13 0.84
CA GLY A 200 62.74 15.31 -0.12
C GLY A 200 63.43 16.68 -0.01
N ILE A 201 62.67 17.75 0.26
CA ILE A 201 63.23 19.10 0.44
C ILE A 201 64.04 19.22 1.74
N ARG A 202 63.68 18.51 2.82
CA ARG A 202 64.45 18.54 4.07
C ARG A 202 65.74 17.73 3.99
N TYR A 203 65.76 16.60 3.28
CA TYR A 203 66.95 15.75 3.20
C TYR A 203 68.11 16.42 2.44
N LYS A 204 67.82 17.22 1.41
CA LYS A 204 68.84 18.02 0.69
C LYS A 204 69.49 19.14 1.52
N ARG A 205 68.91 19.51 2.67
CA ARG A 205 69.40 20.61 3.51
C ARG A 205 70.39 20.18 4.60
N TYR A 206 70.71 18.89 4.69
CA TYR A 206 71.65 18.31 5.67
C TYR A 206 72.91 17.70 5.03
N THR A 207 73.03 17.74 3.71
CA THR A 207 74.13 17.12 2.95
C THR A 207 74.98 18.13 2.15
N GLU A 208 74.72 19.42 2.33
CA GLU A 208 75.56 20.56 1.91
C GLU A 208 75.95 21.36 3.16
#